data_AF-A0A9D5Z5A0-F1
#
_entry.id   AF-A0A9D5Z5A0-F1
#
_cell.length_a   1.000
_cell.length_b   1.000
_cell.length_c   1.000
_cell.angle_alpha   90.00
_cell.angle_beta   90.00
_cell.angle_gamma   90.00
#
_symmetry.space_group_name_H-M   'P 1'
#
loop_
_entity.id
_entity.type
_entity.pdbx_description
1 polymer ?
#
loop_
_entity_poly.entity_id
_entity_poly.type
_entity_poly.pdbx_seq_one_letter_code
_entity_poly.pdbx_strand_id
1 'polypeptide(L)'
;MVQFSESLTKRIIISLSSPLDKRDDTYIVTPRRRLARQIKEEFNNSMQGKLSYSPQIMTLGDWIIFHGEALLAKEQILLMGSLQAQLIWGEALSRVKKEDILEELTTWDIGREAGATNTADAMRQKLIVQAQDAWRKIHLYQLELNSRVFAKDKITHFFYEWSNAYQEICEQRKLCDEFMLTDKLLAAIATKEVGIKRSLWVGFTDNYPVYERLYELIRKQGGGLIDKVDAFRIKSESEGKVQVPQLMMEEYENDQDELLDLAQKVKLFAQENPESQVGVVIPGLEKNWHKVRQSFAHALLEERDTSNYSAEELLDELDLPFDMSWGEELQEFPLIGSLLDLLRLNQERTSPAELLDRFNSPYLAGHKEEIIARTRLNSKLCLMSVTYRAISLADIAAKSPL
;
A
#
# COMPACT_ATOMS: atom_id res chain seq x y z
N MET A 1 21.32 11.23 0.77
CA MET A 1 20.77 11.28 -0.59
C MET A 1 21.96 11.25 -1.53
N VAL A 2 22.29 10.06 -2.03
CA VAL A 2 23.23 9.91 -3.15
C VAL A 2 22.75 10.85 -4.27
N GLN A 3 23.68 11.34 -5.10
CA GLN A 3 23.47 12.18 -6.29
C GLN A 3 22.56 11.54 -7.38
N PHE A 4 21.49 10.85 -6.98
CA PHE A 4 20.44 10.26 -7.79
C PHE A 4 19.72 11.31 -8.64
N SER A 5 19.51 12.53 -8.11
CA SER A 5 18.65 13.54 -8.76
C SER A 5 19.28 14.11 -10.03
N GLU A 6 20.54 14.54 -10.02
CA GLU A 6 21.14 15.14 -11.22
C GLU A 6 21.35 14.11 -12.34
N SER A 7 21.70 12.86 -12.03
CA SER A 7 22.05 11.84 -13.04
C SER A 7 20.81 11.29 -13.77
N LEU A 8 19.75 10.95 -13.04
CA LEU A 8 18.50 10.48 -13.63
C LEU A 8 17.78 11.61 -14.36
N THR A 9 17.71 12.81 -13.77
CA THR A 9 17.12 13.97 -14.45
C THR A 9 17.91 14.35 -15.69
N LYS A 10 19.25 14.37 -15.66
CA LYS A 10 20.06 14.61 -16.87
C LYS A 10 19.83 13.52 -17.91
N ARG A 11 19.75 12.22 -17.55
CA ARG A 11 19.45 11.15 -18.53
C ARG A 11 18.04 11.23 -19.08
N ILE A 12 17.04 11.51 -18.24
CA ILE A 12 15.64 11.72 -18.66
C ILE A 12 15.56 12.97 -19.56
N ILE A 13 16.16 14.10 -19.17
CA ILE A 13 16.23 15.31 -19.98
C ILE A 13 17.04 15.08 -21.27
N ILE A 14 18.15 14.35 -21.26
CA ILE A 14 18.95 14.00 -22.46
C ILE A 14 18.10 13.12 -23.40
N SER A 15 17.41 12.12 -22.85
CA SER A 15 16.46 11.28 -23.60
C SER A 15 15.26 12.08 -24.13
N LEU A 16 14.88 13.19 -23.47
CA LEU A 16 13.79 14.08 -23.88
C LEU A 16 14.26 15.29 -24.73
N SER A 17 15.56 15.57 -24.80
CA SER A 17 16.14 16.76 -25.48
C SER A 17 16.80 16.43 -26.82
N SER A 18 16.83 15.15 -27.20
CA SER A 18 17.03 14.76 -28.59
C SER A 18 15.99 15.49 -29.47
N PRO A 19 16.38 16.07 -30.62
CA PRO A 19 15.47 16.86 -31.48
C PRO A 19 14.28 16.07 -32.05
N LEU A 20 14.20 14.76 -31.78
CA LEU A 20 13.08 13.87 -32.07
C LEU A 20 12.02 13.78 -30.93
N ASP A 21 12.34 14.26 -29.72
CA ASP A 21 11.55 14.05 -28.49
C ASP A 21 10.74 15.28 -28.01
N LYS A 22 10.78 16.39 -28.76
CA LYS A 22 9.92 17.58 -28.53
C LYS A 22 8.52 17.43 -29.14
N ARG A 23 7.88 16.27 -29.00
CA ARG A 23 6.49 16.06 -29.46
C ARG A 23 5.62 15.75 -28.24
N ASP A 24 4.45 16.36 -28.17
CA ASP A 24 3.42 16.28 -27.10
C ASP A 24 2.84 14.86 -26.84
N ASP A 25 3.53 13.80 -27.26
CA ASP A 25 3.00 12.45 -27.44
C ASP A 25 3.77 11.35 -26.67
N THR A 26 4.64 11.71 -25.72
CA THR A 26 5.44 10.74 -24.95
C THR A 26 4.97 10.59 -23.51
N TYR A 27 4.68 9.36 -23.10
CA TYR A 27 4.37 8.99 -21.72
C TYR A 27 5.64 8.68 -20.92
N ILE A 28 5.71 9.12 -19.67
CA ILE A 28 6.73 8.67 -18.70
C ILE A 28 6.02 7.81 -17.66
N VAL A 29 6.33 6.52 -17.66
CA VAL A 29 5.70 5.50 -16.82
C VAL A 29 6.66 5.11 -15.71
N THR A 30 6.15 5.04 -14.48
CA THR A 30 6.94 4.69 -13.28
C THR A 30 6.21 3.62 -12.45
N PRO A 31 6.92 2.82 -11.63
CA PRO A 31 6.26 1.82 -10.79
C PRO A 31 5.51 2.44 -9.60
N ARG A 32 5.85 3.65 -9.16
CA ARG A 32 5.34 4.24 -7.91
C ARG A 32 5.07 5.73 -8.03
N ARG A 33 4.01 6.19 -7.36
CA ARG A 33 3.59 7.61 -7.31
C ARG A 33 4.69 8.55 -6.80
N ARG A 34 5.49 8.11 -5.82
CA ARG A 34 6.60 8.92 -5.28
C ARG A 34 7.64 9.26 -6.35
N LEU A 35 8.03 8.27 -7.17
CA LEU A 35 8.97 8.49 -8.27
C LEU A 35 8.35 9.37 -9.36
N ALA A 36 7.08 9.15 -9.73
CA ALA A 36 6.36 10.02 -10.66
C ALA A 36 6.38 11.49 -10.20
N ARG A 37 6.10 11.73 -8.90
CA ARG A 37 6.12 13.07 -8.31
C ARG A 37 7.52 13.69 -8.33
N GLN A 38 8.54 12.93 -7.94
CA GLN A 38 9.92 13.41 -7.96
C GLN A 38 10.37 13.80 -9.37
N ILE A 39 10.13 12.93 -10.37
CA ILE A 39 10.46 13.25 -11.78
C ILE A 39 9.72 14.51 -12.24
N LYS A 40 8.45 14.68 -11.85
CA LYS A 40 7.66 15.87 -12.18
C LYS A 40 8.24 17.14 -11.55
N GLU A 41 8.61 17.09 -10.28
CA GLU A 41 9.24 18.20 -9.55
C GLU A 41 10.60 18.57 -10.15
N GLU A 42 11.47 17.58 -10.40
CA GLU A 42 12.78 17.77 -11.03
C GLU A 42 12.65 18.33 -12.45
N PHE A 43 11.71 17.81 -13.24
CA PHE A 43 11.43 18.32 -14.59
C PHE A 43 10.97 19.79 -14.54
N ASN A 44 10.02 20.11 -13.66
CA ASN A 44 9.52 21.49 -13.51
C ASN A 44 10.63 22.46 -13.08
N ASN A 45 11.51 22.03 -12.16
CA ASN A 45 12.65 22.83 -11.70
C ASN A 45 13.64 23.08 -12.84
N SER A 46 13.90 22.07 -13.69
CA SER A 46 14.80 22.21 -14.85
C SER A 46 14.24 23.11 -15.96
N MET A 47 12.91 23.28 -16.02
CA MET A 47 12.20 24.03 -17.04
C MET A 47 11.80 25.45 -16.61
N GLN A 48 12.21 25.91 -15.42
CA GLN A 48 11.93 27.28 -14.95
C GLN A 48 12.36 28.31 -16.02
N GLY A 49 11.37 28.93 -16.67
CA GLY A 49 11.54 29.93 -17.74
C GLY A 49 11.29 29.45 -19.17
N LYS A 50 11.04 28.16 -19.43
CA LYS A 50 10.75 27.61 -20.78
C LYS A 50 9.42 26.86 -20.79
N LEU A 51 8.32 27.61 -20.86
CA LEU A 51 6.91 27.17 -20.74
C LEU A 51 6.34 26.29 -21.87
N SER A 52 7.15 25.61 -22.68
CA SER A 52 6.64 25.03 -23.94
C SER A 52 6.24 23.55 -23.88
N TYR A 53 6.52 22.80 -22.80
CA TYR A 53 6.29 21.35 -22.78
C TYR A 53 6.06 20.80 -21.37
N SER A 54 5.06 19.92 -21.22
CA SER A 54 4.80 19.16 -19.98
C SER A 54 4.59 17.68 -20.33
N PRO A 55 5.54 16.78 -19.97
CA PRO A 55 5.41 15.37 -20.26
C PRO A 55 4.29 14.73 -19.43
N GLN A 56 3.63 13.71 -19.98
CA GLN A 56 2.62 12.95 -19.25
C GLN A 56 3.30 11.92 -18.36
N ILE A 57 3.51 12.27 -17.08
CA ILE A 57 4.13 11.40 -16.08
C ILE A 57 3.05 10.71 -15.25
N MET A 58 3.07 9.38 -15.21
CA MET A 58 2.08 8.56 -14.50
C MET A 58 2.66 7.27 -13.93
N THR A 59 1.90 6.58 -13.08
CA THR A 59 2.28 5.23 -12.63
C THR A 59 1.87 4.18 -13.67
N LEU A 60 2.42 2.97 -13.56
CA LEU A 60 2.00 1.86 -14.41
C LEU A 60 0.51 1.53 -14.25
N GLY A 61 -0.01 1.52 -13.02
CA GLY A 61 -1.44 1.29 -12.77
C GLY A 61 -2.30 2.37 -13.45
N ASP A 62 -1.95 3.65 -13.27
CA ASP A 62 -2.66 4.75 -13.93
C ASP A 62 -2.57 4.66 -15.47
N TRP A 63 -1.43 4.22 -16.00
CA TRP A 63 -1.20 4.01 -17.43
C TRP A 63 -2.08 2.88 -18.00
N ILE A 64 -2.17 1.76 -17.27
CA ILE A 64 -3.02 0.62 -17.64
C ILE A 64 -4.49 1.05 -17.65
N ILE A 65 -4.93 1.78 -16.61
CA ILE A 65 -6.30 2.29 -16.51
C ILE A 65 -6.57 3.24 -17.68
N PHE A 66 -5.71 4.24 -17.90
CA PHE A 66 -5.87 5.22 -18.97
C PHE A 66 -6.04 4.60 -20.36
N HIS A 67 -5.24 3.59 -20.70
CA HIS A 67 -5.36 2.90 -21.99
C HIS A 67 -6.46 1.83 -22.02
N GLY A 68 -6.83 1.29 -20.86
CA GLY A 68 -7.86 0.27 -20.71
C GLY A 68 -9.29 0.82 -20.65
N GLU A 69 -9.48 2.07 -20.24
CA GLU A 69 -10.80 2.70 -20.09
C GLU A 69 -11.65 2.64 -21.37
N ALA A 70 -11.03 2.85 -22.53
CA ALA A 70 -11.73 2.77 -23.82
C ALA A 70 -12.24 1.35 -24.12
N LEU A 71 -11.48 0.32 -23.73
CA LEU A 71 -11.88 -1.09 -23.87
C LEU A 71 -13.05 -1.41 -22.95
N LEU A 72 -12.96 -0.97 -21.69
CA LEU A 72 -14.03 -1.15 -20.70
C LEU A 72 -15.32 -0.45 -21.14
N ALA A 73 -15.23 0.79 -21.63
CA ALA A 73 -16.38 1.54 -22.12
C ALA A 73 -17.07 0.85 -23.30
N LYS A 74 -16.28 0.29 -24.25
CA LYS A 74 -16.80 -0.45 -25.41
C LYS A 74 -17.58 -1.70 -24.98
N GLU A 75 -17.10 -2.42 -23.98
CA GLU A 75 -17.73 -3.65 -23.47
C GLU A 75 -18.78 -3.37 -22.37
N GLN A 76 -18.95 -2.11 -21.97
CA GLN A 76 -19.78 -1.67 -20.83
C GLN A 76 -19.39 -2.38 -19.52
N ILE A 77 -18.09 -2.54 -19.30
CA ILE A 77 -17.51 -3.15 -18.11
C ILE A 77 -17.10 -2.06 -17.13
N LEU A 78 -17.41 -2.26 -15.84
CA LEU A 78 -17.03 -1.36 -14.77
C LEU A 78 -15.71 -1.81 -14.11
N LEU A 79 -14.76 -0.88 -14.01
CA LEU A 79 -13.52 -1.10 -13.26
C LEU A 79 -13.79 -1.05 -11.75
N MET A 80 -13.35 -2.08 -11.03
CA MET A 80 -13.45 -2.16 -9.59
C MET A 80 -12.18 -1.67 -8.90
N GLY A 81 -12.34 -0.91 -7.83
CA GLY A 81 -11.26 -0.65 -6.87
C GLY A 81 -11.01 -1.85 -5.95
N SER A 82 -9.90 -1.83 -5.21
CA SER A 82 -9.48 -2.92 -4.31
C SER A 82 -10.57 -3.33 -3.30
N LEU A 83 -11.23 -2.36 -2.67
CA LEU A 83 -12.30 -2.62 -1.69
C LEU A 83 -13.53 -3.28 -2.35
N GLN A 84 -13.91 -2.84 -3.55
CA GLN A 84 -15.02 -3.45 -4.29
C GLN A 84 -14.67 -4.89 -4.67
N ALA A 85 -13.44 -5.13 -5.14
CA ALA A 85 -12.96 -6.48 -5.39
C ALA A 85 -13.01 -7.33 -4.12
N GLN A 86 -12.62 -6.81 -2.94
CA GLN A 86 -12.70 -7.54 -1.68
C GLN A 86 -14.13 -7.98 -1.35
N LEU A 87 -15.11 -7.11 -1.55
CA LEU A 87 -16.52 -7.45 -1.34
C LEU A 87 -16.98 -8.57 -2.29
N ILE A 88 -16.57 -8.52 -3.56
CA ILE A 88 -16.90 -9.56 -4.54
C ILE A 88 -16.18 -10.87 -4.23
N TRP A 89 -14.92 -10.85 -3.79
CA TRP A 89 -14.22 -12.03 -3.28
C TRP A 89 -14.93 -12.63 -2.06
N GLY A 90 -15.41 -11.79 -1.15
CA GLY A 90 -16.22 -12.20 0.00
C GLY A 90 -17.56 -12.84 -0.40
N GLU A 91 -18.21 -12.33 -1.45
CA GLU A 91 -19.40 -12.94 -2.05
C GLU A 91 -19.06 -14.28 -2.72
N ALA A 92 -18.00 -14.33 -3.53
CA ALA A 92 -17.53 -15.54 -4.19
C ALA A 92 -17.25 -16.68 -3.20
N LEU A 93 -16.69 -16.35 -2.03
CA LEU A 93 -16.43 -17.29 -0.94
C LEU A 93 -17.70 -17.97 -0.42
N SER A 94 -18.85 -17.28 -0.50
CA SER A 94 -20.13 -17.83 -0.08
C SER A 94 -20.73 -18.83 -1.08
N ARG A 95 -20.23 -18.86 -2.32
CA ARG A 95 -20.68 -19.76 -3.40
C ARG A 95 -19.89 -21.06 -3.45
N VAL A 96 -18.69 -21.09 -2.86
CA VAL A 96 -17.83 -22.29 -2.81
C VAL A 96 -18.24 -23.19 -1.67
N LYS A 97 -18.18 -24.51 -1.87
CA LYS A 97 -18.42 -25.47 -0.80
C LYS A 97 -17.30 -25.39 0.21
N LYS A 98 -17.68 -25.04 1.45
CA LYS A 98 -16.80 -25.07 2.61
C LYS A 98 -16.75 -26.51 3.13
N GLU A 99 -16.10 -27.40 2.38
CA GLU A 99 -15.59 -28.63 2.99
C GLU A 99 -14.53 -28.23 4.05
N ASP A 100 -14.14 -29.12 4.96
CA ASP A 100 -13.36 -28.87 6.22
C ASP A 100 -12.02 -28.07 6.10
N ILE A 101 -11.73 -27.51 4.93
CA ILE A 101 -10.65 -26.60 4.56
C ILE A 101 -10.62 -25.32 5.40
N LEU A 102 -11.75 -24.79 5.87
CA LEU A 102 -11.70 -23.62 6.76
C LEU A 102 -10.97 -23.94 8.07
N GLU A 103 -11.18 -25.13 8.64
CA GLU A 103 -10.43 -25.60 9.82
C GLU A 103 -8.95 -25.89 9.47
N GLU A 104 -8.69 -26.49 8.30
CA GLU A 104 -7.32 -26.78 7.84
C GLU A 104 -6.50 -25.49 7.61
N LEU A 105 -7.13 -24.44 7.05
CA LEU A 105 -6.56 -23.10 6.89
C LEU A 105 -6.37 -22.38 8.23
N THR A 106 -7.25 -22.60 9.21
CA THR A 106 -7.06 -22.03 10.56
C THR A 106 -5.80 -22.57 11.24
N THR A 107 -5.43 -23.82 10.97
CA THR A 107 -4.31 -24.49 11.67
C THR A 107 -2.94 -23.97 11.20
N TRP A 108 -2.84 -23.47 9.97
CA TRP A 108 -1.57 -22.97 9.41
C TRP A 108 -1.15 -21.59 9.91
N ASP A 109 -2.08 -20.77 10.40
CA ASP A 109 -1.83 -19.34 10.73
C ASP A 109 -1.93 -19.02 12.24
N ILE A 110 -2.46 -19.93 13.07
CA ILE A 110 -2.67 -19.70 14.53
C ILE A 110 -1.38 -19.87 15.36
N GLY A 111 -0.25 -20.22 14.73
CA GLY A 111 1.00 -20.50 15.43
C GLY A 111 1.77 -19.30 16.00
N ARG A 112 1.43 -18.02 15.75
CA ARG A 112 2.36 -16.92 16.12
C ARG A 112 1.83 -15.57 16.59
N GLU A 113 0.54 -15.27 16.57
CA GLU A 113 0.04 -13.97 17.07
C GLU A 113 -1.02 -14.18 18.16
N ALA A 114 -0.54 -14.49 19.36
CA ALA A 114 -1.34 -14.46 20.57
C ALA A 114 -1.68 -13.01 20.93
N GLY A 115 -2.92 -12.57 20.69
CA GLY A 115 -3.41 -11.32 21.27
C GLY A 115 -4.61 -10.68 20.57
N ALA A 116 -4.82 -10.88 19.27
CA ALA A 116 -5.96 -10.28 18.57
C ALA A 116 -7.22 -11.13 18.77
N THR A 117 -8.34 -10.45 19.04
CA THR A 117 -9.69 -11.02 19.12
C THR A 117 -10.00 -11.79 17.83
N ASN A 118 -9.79 -13.11 17.87
CA ASN A 118 -10.10 -14.08 16.81
C ASN A 118 -11.63 -14.14 16.58
N THR A 119 -12.20 -13.13 15.94
CA THR A 119 -13.55 -13.19 15.41
C THR A 119 -13.52 -13.86 14.04
N ALA A 120 -14.56 -14.63 13.72
CA ALA A 120 -14.69 -15.32 12.43
C ALA A 120 -14.60 -14.35 11.24
N ASP A 121 -14.99 -13.09 11.44
CA ASP A 121 -14.95 -12.04 10.42
C ASP A 121 -13.53 -11.53 10.14
N ALA A 122 -12.70 -11.34 11.16
CA ALA A 122 -11.29 -10.96 10.98
C ALA A 122 -10.53 -12.05 10.19
N MET A 123 -10.80 -13.32 10.49
CA MET A 123 -10.22 -14.45 9.78
C MET A 123 -10.70 -14.52 8.33
N ARG A 124 -12.00 -14.32 8.09
CA ARG A 124 -12.56 -14.25 6.74
C ARG A 124 -11.89 -13.13 5.93
N GLN A 125 -11.69 -11.97 6.53
CA GLN A 125 -11.03 -10.85 5.87
C GLN A 125 -9.58 -11.18 5.51
N LYS A 126 -8.83 -11.81 6.41
CA LYS A 126 -7.45 -12.27 6.12
C LYS A 126 -7.41 -13.24 4.94
N LEU A 127 -8.32 -14.21 4.88
CA LEU A 127 -8.42 -15.15 3.75
C LEU A 127 -8.74 -14.45 2.43
N ILE A 128 -9.64 -13.46 2.44
CA ILE A 128 -9.96 -12.65 1.25
C ILE A 128 -8.71 -11.93 0.74
N VAL A 129 -7.94 -11.30 1.64
CA VAL A 129 -6.69 -10.61 1.28
C VAL A 129 -5.65 -11.58 0.70
N GLN A 130 -5.50 -12.78 1.30
CA GLN A 130 -4.61 -13.82 0.78
C GLN A 130 -5.03 -14.32 -0.61
N ALA A 131 -6.34 -14.52 -0.84
CA ALA A 131 -6.87 -14.92 -2.14
C ALA A 131 -6.61 -13.83 -3.20
N GLN A 132 -6.81 -12.55 -2.86
CA GLN A 132 -6.47 -11.45 -3.76
C GLN A 132 -4.99 -11.37 -4.09
N ASP A 133 -4.10 -11.63 -3.13
CA ASP A 133 -2.66 -11.66 -3.36
C ASP A 133 -2.25 -12.81 -4.30
N ALA A 134 -2.84 -13.99 -4.10
CA ALA A 134 -2.65 -15.15 -4.98
C ALA A 134 -3.20 -14.87 -6.40
N TRP A 135 -4.37 -14.25 -6.49
CA TRP A 135 -4.98 -13.82 -7.76
C TRP A 135 -4.09 -12.83 -8.50
N ARG A 136 -3.59 -11.80 -7.80
CA ARG A 136 -2.60 -10.86 -8.35
C ARG A 136 -1.38 -11.60 -8.91
N LYS A 137 -0.83 -12.57 -8.15
CA LYS A 137 0.33 -13.35 -8.58
C LYS A 137 0.04 -14.15 -9.85
N ILE A 138 -1.15 -14.74 -9.99
CA ILE A 138 -1.54 -15.42 -11.23
C ILE A 138 -1.39 -14.49 -12.43
N HIS A 139 -1.95 -13.28 -12.34
CA HIS A 139 -1.88 -12.32 -13.45
C HIS A 139 -0.46 -11.78 -13.68
N LEU A 140 0.27 -11.40 -12.62
CA LEU A 140 1.63 -10.88 -12.72
C LEU A 140 2.60 -11.87 -13.37
N TYR A 141 2.46 -13.16 -13.03
CA TYR A 141 3.29 -14.25 -13.55
C TYR A 141 2.67 -14.94 -14.77
N GLN A 142 1.51 -14.48 -15.26
CA GLN A 142 0.80 -15.05 -16.41
C GLN A 142 0.54 -16.55 -16.27
N LEU A 143 0.17 -16.99 -15.06
CA LEU A 143 -0.15 -18.38 -14.77
C LEU A 143 -1.53 -18.73 -15.32
N GLU A 144 -1.68 -19.95 -15.85
CA GLU A 144 -2.98 -20.46 -16.26
C GLU A 144 -3.74 -21.01 -15.04
N LEU A 145 -4.98 -20.55 -14.85
CA LEU A 145 -5.93 -21.13 -13.90
C LEU A 145 -6.40 -22.51 -14.39
N ASN A 146 -5.60 -23.54 -14.11
CA ASN A 146 -5.83 -24.89 -14.59
C ASN A 146 -6.23 -25.85 -13.46
N SER A 147 -7.44 -26.41 -13.54
CA SER A 147 -7.95 -27.36 -12.54
C SER A 147 -6.99 -28.50 -12.22
N ARG A 148 -6.23 -29.02 -13.19
CA ARG A 148 -5.30 -30.15 -12.98
C ARG A 148 -4.09 -29.79 -12.12
N VAL A 149 -3.60 -28.55 -12.24
CA VAL A 149 -2.44 -28.08 -11.46
C VAL A 149 -2.87 -27.77 -10.04
N PHE A 150 -4.02 -27.12 -9.89
CA PHE A 150 -4.57 -26.70 -8.61
C PHE A 150 -5.30 -27.81 -7.85
N ALA A 151 -5.68 -28.93 -8.49
CA ALA A 151 -6.28 -30.08 -7.80
C ALA A 151 -5.28 -30.94 -6.99
N LYS A 152 -3.99 -30.61 -6.99
CA LYS A 152 -2.94 -31.40 -6.29
C LYS A 152 -2.98 -31.25 -4.79
N ASP A 153 -3.44 -30.11 -4.30
CA ASP A 153 -3.57 -29.80 -2.88
C ASP A 153 -4.95 -29.18 -2.62
N LYS A 154 -5.52 -29.47 -1.44
CA LYS A 154 -6.87 -29.01 -1.07
C LYS A 154 -6.97 -27.50 -1.05
N ILE A 155 -5.94 -26.80 -0.55
CA ILE A 155 -5.93 -25.34 -0.45
C ILE A 155 -5.87 -24.74 -1.86
N THR A 156 -4.99 -25.28 -2.72
CA THR A 156 -4.91 -24.82 -4.12
C THR A 156 -6.20 -25.11 -4.89
N HIS A 157 -6.87 -26.23 -4.62
CA HIS A 157 -8.13 -26.58 -5.28
C HIS A 157 -9.25 -25.65 -4.84
N PHE A 158 -9.34 -25.39 -3.54
CA PHE A 158 -10.28 -24.43 -2.97
C PHE A 158 -10.09 -23.04 -3.57
N PHE A 159 -8.84 -22.56 -3.65
CA PHE A 159 -8.53 -21.28 -4.27
C PHE A 159 -8.93 -21.25 -5.76
N TYR A 160 -8.76 -22.35 -6.49
CA TYR A 160 -9.22 -22.46 -7.87
C TYR A 160 -10.75 -22.35 -7.99
N GLU A 161 -11.52 -23.08 -7.18
CA GLU A 161 -12.99 -22.96 -7.17
C GLU A 161 -13.45 -21.55 -6.79
N TRP A 162 -12.80 -20.95 -5.80
CA TRP A 162 -13.08 -19.58 -5.36
C TRP A 162 -12.77 -18.55 -6.45
N SER A 163 -11.65 -18.70 -7.13
CA SER A 163 -11.26 -17.86 -8.26
C SER A 163 -12.25 -17.96 -9.42
N ASN A 164 -12.75 -19.16 -9.74
CA ASN A 164 -13.78 -19.33 -10.77
C ASN A 164 -15.09 -18.66 -10.36
N ALA A 165 -15.53 -18.84 -9.10
CA ALA A 165 -16.73 -18.17 -8.60
C ALA A 165 -16.60 -16.64 -8.65
N TYR A 166 -15.40 -16.10 -8.37
CA TYR A 166 -15.09 -14.68 -8.52
C TYR A 166 -15.20 -14.21 -9.98
N GLN A 167 -14.59 -14.95 -10.92
CA GLN A 167 -14.67 -14.65 -12.35
C GLN A 167 -16.12 -14.67 -12.86
N GLU A 168 -16.90 -15.69 -12.48
CA GLU A 168 -18.31 -15.80 -12.88
C GLU A 168 -19.14 -14.61 -12.41
N ILE A 169 -18.94 -14.14 -11.17
CA ILE A 169 -19.62 -12.94 -10.66
C ILE A 169 -19.20 -11.71 -11.49
N CYS A 170 -17.91 -11.57 -11.78
CA CYS A 170 -17.39 -10.47 -12.56
C CYS A 170 -17.98 -10.46 -13.98
N GLU A 171 -18.03 -11.60 -14.65
CA GLU A 171 -18.63 -11.72 -15.98
C GLU A 171 -20.14 -11.40 -15.98
N GLN A 172 -20.90 -11.98 -15.03
CA GLN A 172 -22.34 -11.76 -14.90
C GLN A 172 -22.69 -10.28 -14.67
N ARG A 173 -21.86 -9.57 -13.90
CA ARG A 173 -22.10 -8.17 -13.52
C ARG A 173 -21.31 -7.17 -14.36
N LYS A 174 -20.59 -7.63 -15.39
CA LYS A 174 -19.68 -6.82 -16.20
C LYS A 174 -18.70 -6.01 -15.34
N LEU A 175 -18.03 -6.69 -14.43
CA LEU A 175 -17.00 -6.12 -13.56
C LEU A 175 -15.62 -6.59 -14.00
N CYS A 176 -14.62 -5.76 -13.74
CA CYS A 176 -13.22 -6.06 -14.03
C CYS A 176 -12.35 -5.42 -12.95
N ASP A 177 -11.36 -6.13 -12.43
CA ASP A 177 -10.34 -5.54 -11.57
C ASP A 177 -9.14 -5.04 -12.39
N GLU A 178 -8.16 -4.43 -11.73
CA GLU A 178 -6.95 -3.89 -12.36
C GLU A 178 -6.10 -4.99 -13.05
N PHE A 179 -6.09 -6.21 -12.50
CA PHE A 179 -5.26 -7.30 -13.01
C PHE A 179 -5.87 -7.95 -14.25
N MET A 180 -7.19 -8.16 -14.26
CA MET A 180 -7.96 -8.57 -15.43
C MET A 180 -7.91 -7.49 -16.52
N LEU A 181 -7.91 -6.21 -16.15
CA LEU A 181 -7.77 -5.11 -17.11
C LEU A 181 -6.41 -5.17 -17.79
N THR A 182 -5.36 -5.50 -17.05
CA THR A 182 -4.01 -5.67 -17.60
C THR A 182 -3.98 -6.74 -18.69
N ASP A 183 -4.63 -7.88 -18.46
CA ASP A 183 -4.71 -8.95 -19.45
C ASP A 183 -5.54 -8.57 -20.68
N LYS A 184 -6.69 -7.89 -20.48
CA LYS A 184 -7.50 -7.35 -21.58
C LYS A 184 -6.72 -6.35 -22.42
N LEU A 185 -5.96 -5.47 -21.77
CA LEU A 185 -5.12 -4.48 -22.44
C LEU A 185 -3.99 -5.17 -23.23
N LEU A 186 -3.32 -6.17 -22.65
CA LEU A 186 -2.31 -6.96 -23.36
C LEU A 186 -2.87 -7.61 -24.63
N ALA A 187 -4.07 -8.21 -24.54
CA ALA A 187 -4.73 -8.80 -25.69
C ALA A 187 -5.06 -7.73 -26.76
N ALA A 188 -5.60 -6.59 -26.36
CA ALA A 188 -5.95 -5.50 -27.27
C ALA A 188 -4.73 -4.84 -27.94
N ILE A 189 -3.60 -4.74 -27.23
CA ILE A 189 -2.32 -4.30 -27.84
C ILE A 189 -1.82 -5.38 -28.80
N ALA A 190 -1.90 -6.66 -28.46
CA ALA A 190 -1.47 -7.72 -29.37
C ALA A 190 -2.28 -7.73 -30.69
N THR A 191 -3.58 -7.45 -30.64
CA THR A 191 -4.46 -7.35 -31.82
C THR A 191 -4.43 -5.98 -32.52
N LYS A 192 -3.66 -5.02 -31.99
CA LYS A 192 -3.60 -3.62 -32.45
C LYS A 192 -4.93 -2.87 -32.39
N GLU A 193 -5.85 -3.31 -31.54
CA GLU A 193 -7.08 -2.56 -31.24
C GLU A 193 -6.76 -1.29 -30.43
N VAL A 194 -5.74 -1.36 -29.57
CA VAL A 194 -5.18 -0.21 -28.87
C VAL A 194 -3.79 0.09 -29.43
N GLY A 195 -3.64 1.31 -29.96
CA GLY A 195 -2.36 1.86 -30.37
C GLY A 195 -1.70 2.58 -29.21
N ILE A 196 -0.52 2.10 -28.81
CA ILE A 196 0.24 2.73 -27.74
C ILE A 196 1.24 3.72 -28.35
N LYS A 197 1.16 4.99 -27.92
CA LYS A 197 2.15 6.01 -28.30
C LYS A 197 3.49 5.73 -27.61
N ARG A 198 4.49 6.57 -27.85
CA ARG A 198 5.81 6.45 -27.27
C ARG A 198 5.74 6.48 -25.74
N SER A 199 6.47 5.58 -25.06
CA SER A 199 6.53 5.56 -23.60
C SER A 199 7.94 5.27 -23.08
N LEU A 200 8.38 6.04 -22.10
CA LEU A 200 9.63 5.87 -21.36
C LEU A 200 9.32 5.27 -19.99
N TRP A 201 9.95 4.15 -19.65
CA TRP A 201 9.65 3.42 -18.41
C TRP A 201 10.85 3.48 -17.45
N VAL A 202 10.66 4.12 -16.29
CA VAL A 202 11.76 4.48 -15.39
C VAL A 202 11.58 3.82 -14.03
N GLY A 203 12.67 3.25 -13.50
CA GLY A 203 12.73 2.78 -12.11
C GLY A 203 12.08 1.43 -11.82
N PHE A 204 11.77 0.64 -12.85
CA PHE A 204 11.24 -0.72 -12.68
C PHE A 204 12.34 -1.69 -12.28
N THR A 205 12.33 -2.12 -11.02
CA THR A 205 13.25 -3.15 -10.49
C THR A 205 12.67 -4.56 -10.57
N ASP A 206 11.34 -4.66 -10.59
CA ASP A 206 10.63 -5.93 -10.56
C ASP A 206 10.53 -6.53 -11.96
N ASN A 207 10.93 -7.79 -12.10
CA ASN A 207 10.88 -8.53 -13.36
C ASN A 207 9.66 -9.46 -13.38
N TYR A 208 8.46 -8.87 -13.46
CA TYR A 208 7.24 -9.65 -13.66
C TYR A 208 7.04 -9.96 -15.15
N PRO A 209 6.73 -11.22 -15.52
CA PRO A 209 6.48 -11.61 -16.91
C PRO A 209 5.43 -10.77 -17.64
N VAL A 210 4.38 -10.34 -16.93
CA VAL A 210 3.34 -9.47 -17.50
C VAL A 210 3.89 -8.14 -18.01
N TYR A 211 4.85 -7.55 -17.28
CA TYR A 211 5.49 -6.30 -17.68
C TYR A 211 6.43 -6.54 -18.85
N GLU A 212 7.24 -7.61 -18.83
CA GLU A 212 8.07 -8.01 -19.98
C GLU A 212 7.26 -8.15 -21.27
N ARG A 213 6.12 -8.83 -21.20
CA ARG A 213 5.22 -8.96 -22.35
C ARG A 213 4.66 -7.62 -22.80
N LEU A 214 4.27 -6.75 -21.87
CA LEU A 214 3.77 -5.40 -22.19
C LEU A 214 4.85 -4.59 -22.92
N TYR A 215 6.09 -4.61 -22.42
CA TYR A 215 7.23 -3.97 -23.07
C TYR A 215 7.46 -4.50 -24.49
N GLU A 216 7.46 -5.82 -24.68
CA GLU A 216 7.67 -6.42 -25.99
C GLU A 216 6.58 -6.06 -27.00
N LEU A 217 5.32 -6.05 -26.57
CA LEU A 217 4.19 -5.71 -27.43
C LEU A 217 4.24 -4.24 -27.87
N ILE A 218 4.52 -3.32 -26.95
CA ILE A 218 4.67 -1.89 -27.25
C ILE A 218 5.84 -1.68 -28.22
N ARG A 219 6.98 -2.34 -27.99
CA ARG A 219 8.15 -2.28 -28.87
C ARG A 219 7.84 -2.76 -30.28
N LYS A 220 7.10 -3.87 -30.41
CA LYS A 220 6.68 -4.43 -31.72
C LYS A 220 5.73 -3.51 -32.48
N GLN A 221 4.91 -2.73 -31.79
CA GLN A 221 4.01 -1.76 -32.42
C GLN A 221 4.70 -0.47 -32.90
N GLY A 222 5.98 -0.26 -32.57
CA GLY A 222 6.70 0.97 -32.91
C GLY A 222 6.56 2.08 -31.87
N GLY A 223 6.05 1.78 -30.67
CA GLY A 223 6.10 2.66 -29.50
C GLY A 223 7.55 2.84 -29.06
N GLY A 224 8.18 3.91 -29.53
CA GLY A 224 9.61 4.13 -29.48
C GLY A 224 10.24 4.13 -28.08
N LEU A 225 11.47 3.62 -28.04
CA LEU A 225 12.50 3.75 -26.99
C LEU A 225 12.02 3.53 -25.54
N ILE A 226 11.91 2.27 -25.16
CA ILE A 226 11.90 1.84 -23.76
C ILE A 226 13.37 1.73 -23.33
N ASP A 227 13.97 2.82 -22.84
CA ASP A 227 15.14 2.68 -21.99
C ASP A 227 14.62 2.29 -20.61
N LYS A 228 14.78 1.02 -20.21
CA LYS A 228 14.79 0.67 -18.79
C LYS A 228 15.97 1.42 -18.20
N VAL A 229 15.72 2.62 -17.68
CA VAL A 229 16.74 3.34 -16.92
C VAL A 229 16.79 2.66 -15.56
N ASP A 230 17.66 1.65 -15.46
CA ASP A 230 18.03 1.06 -14.19
C ASP A 230 18.67 2.16 -13.34
N ALA A 231 17.95 2.64 -12.33
CA ALA A 231 18.46 3.63 -11.39
C ALA A 231 19.76 3.17 -10.68
N PHE A 232 20.03 1.86 -10.69
CA PHE A 232 21.22 1.24 -10.09
C PHE A 232 22.44 1.20 -11.02
N ARG A 233 22.29 1.43 -12.33
CA ARG A 233 23.43 1.56 -13.25
C ARG A 233 23.81 3.03 -13.45
N ILE A 234 24.07 3.71 -12.32
CA ILE A 234 24.97 4.86 -12.33
C ILE A 234 26.37 4.27 -12.53
N LYS A 235 26.74 3.99 -13.78
CA LYS A 235 28.15 4.09 -14.13
C LYS A 235 28.50 5.54 -13.83
N SER A 236 29.29 5.75 -12.80
CA SER A 236 29.93 7.02 -12.53
C SER A 236 30.68 7.42 -13.81
N GLU A 237 30.05 8.24 -14.65
CA GLU A 237 30.68 8.85 -15.84
C GLU A 237 31.70 9.93 -15.43
N SER A 238 31.96 10.11 -14.14
CA SER A 238 33.21 10.69 -13.68
C SER A 238 34.35 9.68 -13.87
N GLU A 239 35.00 9.77 -15.03
CA GLU A 239 36.38 9.32 -15.27
C GLU A 239 37.39 10.12 -14.41
N GLY A 240 37.12 10.21 -13.11
CA GLY A 240 37.92 10.92 -12.13
C GLY A 240 37.70 10.29 -10.77
N LYS A 241 38.60 9.35 -10.41
CA LYS A 241 38.85 8.81 -9.06
C LYS A 241 37.71 9.02 -8.04
N VAL A 242 36.56 8.40 -8.25
CA VAL A 242 35.61 8.23 -7.13
C VAL A 242 36.20 7.10 -6.28
N GLN A 243 36.76 7.46 -5.12
CA GLN A 243 37.13 6.47 -4.11
C GLN A 243 35.89 5.62 -3.84
N VAL A 244 36.00 4.30 -3.99
CA VAL A 244 34.96 3.38 -3.56
C VAL A 244 34.76 3.65 -2.06
N PRO A 245 33.57 4.08 -1.61
CA PRO A 245 33.35 4.36 -0.20
C PRO A 245 33.64 3.09 0.60
N GLN A 246 34.35 3.26 1.73
CA GLN A 246 34.68 2.15 2.61
C GLN A 246 33.38 1.56 3.17
N LEU A 247 33.08 0.32 2.79
CA LEU A 247 31.96 -0.43 3.37
C LEU A 247 32.39 -0.88 4.77
N MET A 248 31.60 -0.49 5.77
CA MET A 248 31.76 -0.94 7.14
C MET A 248 30.60 -1.88 7.46
N MET A 249 30.91 -3.01 8.08
CA MET A 249 29.93 -3.94 8.64
C MET A 249 30.20 -4.05 10.13
N GLU A 250 29.12 -3.96 10.90
CA GLU A 250 29.15 -4.03 12.36
C GLU A 250 28.09 -5.02 12.80
N GLU A 251 28.36 -5.72 13.90
CA GLU A 251 27.47 -6.72 14.48
C GLU A 251 27.04 -6.24 15.86
N TYR A 252 25.75 -6.39 16.15
CA TYR A 252 25.14 -6.02 17.42
C TYR A 252 24.46 -7.25 18.01
N GLU A 253 24.45 -7.33 19.35
CA GLU A 253 23.81 -8.45 20.07
C GLU A 253 22.28 -8.34 20.08
N ASN A 254 21.74 -7.13 19.91
CA ASN A 254 20.32 -6.82 20.00
C ASN A 254 19.91 -5.70 19.02
N ASP A 255 18.73 -5.83 18.42
CA ASP A 255 18.11 -4.85 17.52
C ASP A 255 18.01 -3.44 18.15
N GLN A 256 17.81 -3.36 19.47
CA GLN A 256 17.71 -2.07 20.16
C GLN A 256 19.04 -1.31 20.19
N ASP A 257 20.14 -2.03 20.43
CA ASP A 257 21.48 -1.44 20.48
C ASP A 257 21.93 -1.02 19.07
N GLU A 258 21.61 -1.83 18.05
CA GLU A 258 21.82 -1.49 16.65
C GLU A 258 21.11 -0.17 16.28
N LEU A 259 19.83 -0.03 16.64
CA LEU A 259 19.05 1.17 16.32
C LEU A 259 19.55 2.42 17.04
N LEU A 260 19.96 2.30 18.31
CA LEU A 260 20.48 3.42 19.08
C LEU A 260 21.83 3.90 18.55
N ASP A 261 22.76 2.96 18.29
CA ASP A 261 24.07 3.30 17.75
C ASP A 261 23.96 3.89 16.34
N LEU A 262 23.09 3.32 15.50
CA LEU A 262 22.76 3.88 14.19
C LEU A 262 22.25 5.33 14.29
N ALA A 263 21.32 5.61 15.20
CA ALA A 263 20.79 6.96 15.40
C ALA A 263 21.88 7.96 15.88
N GLN A 264 22.76 7.52 16.77
CA GLN A 264 23.91 8.32 17.23
C GLN A 264 24.91 8.61 16.11
N LYS A 265 25.21 7.62 15.26
CA LYS A 265 26.07 7.81 14.09
C LYS A 265 25.48 8.78 13.09
N VAL A 266 24.17 8.71 12.84
CA VAL A 266 23.47 9.67 11.98
C VAL A 266 23.57 11.08 12.55
N LYS A 267 23.41 11.23 13.88
CA LYS A 267 23.60 12.52 14.57
C LYS A 267 25.01 13.08 14.37
N LEU A 268 26.04 12.28 14.68
CA LEU A 268 27.44 12.69 14.54
C LEU A 268 27.74 13.09 13.09
N PHE A 269 27.29 12.27 12.13
CA PHE A 269 27.49 12.56 10.72
C PHE A 269 26.77 13.85 10.27
N ALA A 270 25.55 14.10 10.74
CA ALA A 270 24.79 15.31 10.44
C ALA A 270 25.41 16.57 11.07
N GLN A 271 25.99 16.44 12.26
CA GLN A 271 26.74 17.53 12.91
C GLN A 271 28.04 17.86 12.16
N GLU A 272 28.77 16.85 11.73
CA GLU A 272 30.01 17.02 10.95
C GLU A 272 29.74 17.53 9.53
N ASN A 273 28.57 17.21 8.96
CA ASN A 273 28.21 17.56 7.59
C ASN A 273 26.77 18.13 7.49
N PRO A 274 26.55 19.41 7.85
CA PRO A 274 25.20 20.01 7.90
C PRO A 274 24.45 20.03 6.55
N GLU A 275 25.17 20.10 5.44
CA GLU A 275 24.60 20.10 4.08
C GLU A 275 24.33 18.69 3.55
N SER A 276 24.75 17.65 4.27
CA SER A 276 24.62 16.26 3.81
C SER A 276 23.29 15.66 4.22
N GLN A 277 22.65 15.01 3.25
CA GLN A 277 21.42 14.26 3.49
C GLN A 277 21.78 12.81 3.82
N VAL A 278 21.31 12.30 4.96
CA VAL A 278 21.50 10.90 5.36
C VAL A 278 20.24 10.09 5.01
N GLY A 279 20.42 8.90 4.44
CA GLY A 279 19.31 7.98 4.17
C GLY A 279 19.53 6.69 4.94
N VAL A 280 18.58 6.32 5.77
CA VAL A 280 18.61 5.08 6.57
C VAL A 280 17.55 4.12 6.02
N VAL A 281 17.94 2.87 5.75
CA VAL A 281 17.05 1.85 5.20
C VAL A 281 16.91 0.73 6.23
N ILE A 282 15.70 0.60 6.80
CA ILE A 282 15.39 -0.40 7.81
C ILE A 282 14.38 -1.40 7.20
N PRO A 283 14.73 -2.68 7.04
CA PRO A 283 13.80 -3.71 6.62
C PRO A 283 12.63 -3.85 7.61
N GLY A 284 11.41 -4.01 7.11
CA GLY A 284 10.25 -4.24 7.98
C GLY A 284 9.87 -3.06 8.88
N LEU A 285 10.15 -1.83 8.44
CA LEU A 285 9.87 -0.59 9.20
C LEU A 285 8.43 -0.53 9.73
N GLU A 286 7.45 -1.07 9.02
CA GLU A 286 6.04 -1.14 9.46
C GLU A 286 5.87 -1.73 10.87
N LYS A 287 6.58 -2.82 11.18
CA LYS A 287 6.47 -3.50 12.50
C LYS A 287 7.25 -2.79 13.60
N ASN A 288 8.29 -2.07 13.21
CA ASN A 288 9.22 -1.42 14.13
C ASN A 288 9.07 0.10 14.13
N TRP A 289 7.99 0.63 13.54
CA TRP A 289 7.86 2.04 13.22
C TRP A 289 8.00 2.92 14.46
N HIS A 290 7.23 2.63 15.50
CA HIS A 290 7.29 3.37 16.77
C HIS A 290 8.66 3.26 17.44
N LYS A 291 9.27 2.07 17.43
CA LYS A 291 10.59 1.84 18.04
C LYS A 291 11.68 2.66 17.34
N VAL A 292 11.71 2.61 16.01
CA VAL A 292 12.65 3.39 15.20
C VAL A 292 12.45 4.88 15.43
N ARG A 293 11.20 5.37 15.36
CA ARG A 293 10.90 6.79 15.59
C ARG A 293 11.36 7.23 16.97
N GLN A 294 11.09 6.44 18.01
CA GLN A 294 11.49 6.74 19.38
C GLN A 294 13.01 6.77 19.53
N SER A 295 13.74 5.77 19.02
CA SER A 295 15.21 5.74 19.09
C SER A 295 15.86 6.92 18.37
N PHE A 296 15.37 7.26 17.17
CA PHE A 296 15.88 8.41 16.41
C PHE A 296 15.51 9.75 17.05
N ALA A 297 14.27 9.90 17.54
CA ALA A 297 13.85 11.09 18.28
C ALA A 297 14.70 11.27 19.54
N HIS A 298 14.94 10.20 20.30
CA HIS A 298 15.75 10.26 21.51
C HIS A 298 17.18 10.71 21.23
N ALA A 299 17.86 10.09 20.26
CA ALA A 299 19.24 10.44 19.92
C ALA A 299 19.39 11.85 19.32
N LEU A 300 18.46 12.26 18.44
CA LEU A 300 18.56 13.53 17.71
C LEU A 300 18.04 14.74 18.49
N LEU A 301 17.12 14.55 19.45
CA LEU A 301 16.50 15.63 20.23
C LEU A 301 17.01 15.74 21.66
N GLU A 302 18.13 15.10 22.04
CA GLU A 302 18.69 15.04 23.43
C GLU A 302 18.72 16.36 24.23
N GLU A 303 18.57 17.54 23.61
CA GLU A 303 18.43 18.83 24.30
C GLU A 303 17.03 19.11 24.88
N ARG A 304 16.02 18.30 24.55
CA ARG A 304 14.69 18.31 25.17
C ARG A 304 14.49 16.99 25.92
N ASP A 305 14.01 17.04 27.15
CA ASP A 305 13.70 15.87 27.98
C ASP A 305 12.62 14.99 27.31
N THR A 306 13.02 14.16 26.35
CA THR A 306 12.12 13.28 25.59
C THR A 306 11.75 12.01 26.36
N SER A 307 12.38 11.79 27.52
CA SER A 307 12.20 10.62 28.39
C SER A 307 10.79 10.48 28.98
N ASN A 308 10.01 11.56 29.01
CA ASN A 308 8.65 11.59 29.54
C ASN A 308 7.55 11.59 28.47
N TYR A 309 7.90 11.64 27.18
CA TYR A 309 6.91 11.70 26.11
C TYR A 309 6.58 10.30 25.58
N SER A 310 5.30 9.98 25.54
CA SER A 310 4.78 8.82 24.82
C SER A 310 5.03 8.95 23.31
N ALA A 311 5.05 7.82 22.59
CA ALA A 311 5.22 7.82 21.13
C ALA A 311 4.14 8.67 20.43
N GLU A 312 2.96 8.77 21.03
CA GLU A 312 1.82 9.57 20.57
C GLU A 312 2.05 11.08 20.76
N GLU A 313 2.64 11.51 21.88
CA GLU A 313 2.97 12.93 22.09
C GLU A 313 4.14 13.39 21.20
N LEU A 314 5.01 12.48 20.78
CA LEU A 314 6.04 12.72 19.75
C LEU A 314 5.44 12.85 18.33
N LEU A 315 4.16 12.55 18.10
CA LEU A 315 3.48 12.72 16.81
C LEU A 315 2.97 14.15 16.60
N ASP A 316 2.49 14.82 17.64
CA ASP A 316 1.73 16.06 17.52
C ASP A 316 2.51 17.34 17.90
N GLU A 317 3.56 17.26 18.74
CA GLU A 317 4.16 18.46 19.35
C GLU A 317 5.61 18.80 18.94
N LEU A 318 6.29 17.98 18.13
CA LEU A 318 7.72 18.18 17.84
C LEU A 318 8.02 18.27 16.33
N ASP A 319 8.65 19.38 15.92
CA ASP A 319 9.36 19.51 14.65
C ASP A 319 10.55 18.55 14.64
N LEU A 320 10.31 17.31 14.21
CA LEU A 320 11.37 16.31 14.11
C LEU A 320 12.36 16.68 12.99
N PRO A 321 13.68 16.52 13.22
CA PRO A 321 14.71 16.82 12.21
C PRO A 321 14.82 15.74 11.12
N PHE A 322 13.92 14.76 11.10
CA PHE A 322 13.92 13.65 10.16
C PHE A 322 12.51 13.33 9.66
N ASP A 323 12.44 12.74 8.48
CA ASP A 323 11.20 12.26 7.85
C ASP A 323 11.24 10.72 7.73
N MET A 324 10.10 10.08 7.95
CA MET A 324 9.95 8.62 7.84
C MET A 324 9.07 8.29 6.63
N SER A 325 9.59 7.43 5.76
CA SER A 325 8.93 7.10 4.48
C SER A 325 7.68 6.22 4.60
N TRP A 326 7.34 5.76 5.81
CA TRP A 326 6.12 5.01 6.11
C TRP A 326 5.29 5.86 7.05
N GLY A 327 4.01 6.08 6.72
CA GLY A 327 3.07 6.73 7.64
C GLY A 327 2.36 5.68 8.48
N GLU A 328 1.89 6.07 9.66
CA GLU A 328 0.87 5.27 10.36
C GLU A 328 -0.39 5.17 9.50
N GLU A 329 -1.06 4.02 9.54
CA GLU A 329 -2.36 3.91 8.92
C GLU A 329 -3.31 4.90 9.59
N LEU A 330 -4.17 5.55 8.80
CA LEU A 330 -5.04 6.61 9.30
C LEU A 330 -5.89 6.15 10.50
N GLN A 331 -6.21 4.86 10.59
CA GLN A 331 -7.00 4.26 11.66
C GLN A 331 -6.26 4.07 12.99
N GLU A 332 -4.92 4.03 12.98
CA GLU A 332 -4.10 3.89 14.19
C GLU A 332 -4.07 5.19 15.00
N PHE A 333 -4.38 6.33 14.36
CA PHE A 333 -4.60 7.59 15.08
C PHE A 333 -5.84 7.47 15.96
N PRO A 334 -5.74 7.58 17.29
CA PRO A 334 -6.84 7.26 18.20
C PRO A 334 -8.13 8.04 17.94
N LEU A 335 -8.02 9.29 17.47
CA LEU A 335 -9.14 10.14 17.05
C LEU A 335 -9.87 9.56 15.83
N ILE A 336 -9.10 9.11 14.83
CA ILE A 336 -9.63 8.60 13.56
C ILE A 336 -10.16 7.18 13.76
N GLY A 337 -9.45 6.34 14.53
CA GLY A 337 -9.96 5.04 14.99
C GLY A 337 -11.30 5.19 15.72
N SER A 338 -11.39 6.12 16.68
CA SER A 338 -12.65 6.42 17.39
C SER A 338 -13.76 6.89 16.45
N LEU A 339 -13.45 7.74 15.46
CA LEU A 339 -14.43 8.19 14.46
C LEU A 339 -14.92 7.03 13.59
N LEU A 340 -14.02 6.18 13.10
CA LEU A 340 -14.35 5.01 12.29
C LEU A 340 -15.20 4.02 13.08
N ASP A 341 -14.90 3.80 14.36
CA ASP A 341 -15.68 2.94 15.23
C ASP A 341 -17.08 3.48 15.51
N LEU A 342 -17.24 4.79 15.61
CA LEU A 342 -18.56 5.43 15.68
C LEU A 342 -19.36 5.24 14.39
N LEU A 343 -18.72 5.38 13.22
CA LEU A 343 -19.38 5.14 11.93
C LEU A 343 -19.81 3.68 11.77
N ARG A 344 -19.04 2.73 12.31
CA ARG A 344 -19.38 1.29 12.35
C ARG A 344 -20.62 0.98 13.19
N LEU A 345 -20.96 1.81 14.18
CA LEU A 345 -22.18 1.63 14.99
C LEU A 345 -23.46 1.66 14.16
N ASN A 346 -23.43 2.30 12.97
CA ASN A 346 -24.58 2.42 12.10
C ASN A 346 -24.84 1.17 11.24
N GLN A 347 -23.89 0.23 11.16
CA GLN A 347 -23.90 -0.82 10.13
C GLN A 347 -24.07 -2.24 10.67
N GLU A 348 -23.75 -2.52 11.94
CA GLU A 348 -23.73 -3.90 12.46
C GLU A 348 -24.25 -4.06 13.90
N ARG A 349 -24.69 -5.29 14.24
CA ARG A 349 -24.92 -5.70 15.64
C ARG A 349 -23.58 -5.94 16.29
N THR A 350 -23.24 -5.14 17.28
CA THR A 350 -21.94 -5.14 17.93
C THR A 350 -22.02 -5.81 19.28
N SER A 351 -20.90 -6.35 19.75
CA SER A 351 -20.87 -6.91 21.10
C SER A 351 -21.07 -5.78 22.12
N PRO A 352 -21.76 -6.03 23.25
CA PRO A 352 -21.95 -4.99 24.27
C PRO A 352 -20.65 -4.49 24.89
N ALA A 353 -19.57 -5.30 24.84
CA ALA A 353 -18.24 -4.92 25.29
C ALA A 353 -17.56 -3.92 24.31
N GLU A 354 -17.67 -4.14 23.00
CA GLU A 354 -17.18 -3.18 22.00
C GLU A 354 -17.97 -1.87 22.03
N LEU A 355 -19.30 -1.94 22.22
CA LEU A 355 -20.13 -0.75 22.40
C LEU A 355 -19.67 0.08 23.60
N LEU A 356 -19.30 -0.60 24.67
CA LEU A 356 -18.85 0.06 25.88
C LEU A 356 -17.54 0.83 25.65
N ASP A 357 -16.58 0.19 24.98
CA ASP A 357 -15.29 0.81 24.66
C ASP A 357 -15.48 2.06 23.78
N ARG A 358 -16.36 1.96 22.78
CA ARG A 358 -16.70 3.06 21.86
C ARG A 358 -17.39 4.24 22.56
N PHE A 359 -18.32 3.98 23.48
CA PHE A 359 -18.99 5.04 24.23
C PHE A 359 -18.11 5.68 25.31
N ASN A 360 -17.01 5.04 25.71
CA ASN A 360 -16.04 5.61 26.63
C ASN A 360 -14.87 6.30 25.91
N SER A 361 -14.91 6.42 24.58
CA SER A 361 -13.88 7.13 23.84
C SER A 361 -13.74 8.58 24.32
N PRO A 362 -12.52 9.03 24.67
CA PRO A 362 -12.26 10.39 25.15
C PRO A 362 -12.43 11.45 24.06
N TYR A 363 -12.51 11.03 22.79
CA TYR A 363 -12.66 11.89 21.62
C TYR A 363 -14.12 12.27 21.33
N LEU A 364 -15.08 11.73 22.08
CA LEU A 364 -16.47 12.12 22.00
C LEU A 364 -16.72 13.44 22.75
N ALA A 365 -17.37 14.39 22.07
CA ALA A 365 -17.85 15.61 22.71
C ALA A 365 -18.74 15.25 23.92
N GLY A 366 -18.59 15.98 25.02
CA GLY A 366 -19.31 15.66 26.25
C GLY A 366 -18.66 14.59 27.12
N HIS A 367 -17.48 14.04 26.77
CA HIS A 367 -16.86 12.94 27.53
C HIS A 367 -16.75 13.25 29.03
N LYS A 368 -16.38 14.49 29.40
CA LYS A 368 -16.27 14.92 30.81
C LYS A 368 -17.62 15.30 31.42
N GLU A 369 -18.50 15.93 30.66
CA GLU A 369 -19.82 16.36 31.16
C GLU A 369 -20.81 15.19 31.33
N GLU A 370 -20.67 14.13 30.54
CA GLU A 370 -21.62 13.01 30.47
C GLU A 370 -21.14 11.76 31.21
N ILE A 371 -20.03 11.82 31.97
CA ILE A 371 -19.42 10.67 32.66
C ILE A 371 -20.47 9.86 33.44
N ILE A 372 -21.38 10.53 34.15
CA ILE A 372 -22.41 9.88 34.96
C ILE A 372 -23.45 9.17 34.08
N ALA A 373 -23.86 9.78 32.97
CA ALA A 373 -24.81 9.19 32.04
C ALA A 373 -24.19 7.97 31.32
N ARG A 374 -22.92 8.08 30.91
CA ARG A 374 -22.14 7.00 30.28
C ARG A 374 -21.88 5.85 31.24
N THR A 375 -21.60 6.13 32.51
CA THR A 375 -21.47 5.09 33.56
C THR A 375 -22.78 4.34 33.78
N ARG A 376 -23.94 5.04 33.75
CA ARG A 376 -25.25 4.37 33.83
C ARG A 376 -25.56 3.52 32.60
N LEU A 377 -25.20 4.02 31.41
CA LEU A 377 -25.32 3.26 30.16
C LEU A 377 -24.42 2.01 30.19
N ASN A 378 -23.20 2.14 30.70
CA ASN A 378 -22.25 1.05 30.90
C ASN A 378 -22.83 -0.06 31.78
N SER A 379 -23.36 0.30 32.96
CA SER A 379 -23.99 -0.69 33.85
C SER A 379 -25.16 -1.42 33.18
N LYS A 380 -25.95 -0.74 32.33
CA LYS A 380 -27.03 -1.38 31.56
C LYS A 380 -26.49 -2.30 30.45
N LEU A 381 -25.47 -1.88 29.72
CA LEU A 381 -24.83 -2.69 28.68
C LEU A 381 -24.17 -3.94 29.25
N CYS A 382 -23.54 -3.84 30.43
CA CYS A 382 -23.01 -4.98 31.18
C CYS A 382 -24.10 -5.98 31.63
N LEU A 383 -25.30 -5.51 31.96
CA LEU A 383 -26.43 -6.41 32.26
C LEU A 383 -26.99 -7.07 30.99
N MET A 384 -26.97 -6.36 29.86
CA MET A 384 -27.42 -6.88 28.57
C MET A 384 -26.41 -7.85 27.94
N SER A 385 -25.11 -7.71 28.21
CA SER A 385 -24.05 -8.61 27.73
C SER A 385 -24.18 -10.05 28.24
N VAL A 386 -24.79 -10.23 29.41
CA VAL A 386 -25.12 -11.54 29.99
C VAL A 386 -26.22 -12.25 29.18
N THR A 387 -27.07 -11.48 28.49
CA THR A 387 -28.29 -11.99 27.84
C THR A 387 -28.19 -12.03 26.31
N TYR A 388 -27.38 -11.16 25.70
CA TYR A 388 -27.28 -11.00 24.26
C TYR A 388 -25.83 -11.03 23.79
N ARG A 389 -25.54 -11.86 22.77
CA ARG A 389 -24.22 -11.93 22.13
C ARG A 389 -23.93 -10.75 21.19
N ALA A 390 -24.96 -10.08 20.66
CA ALA A 390 -24.83 -8.92 19.79
C ALA A 390 -26.07 -8.01 19.88
N ILE A 391 -25.89 -6.69 19.88
CA ILE A 391 -26.93 -5.67 20.08
C ILE A 391 -26.76 -4.54 19.07
N SER A 392 -27.85 -3.97 18.54
CA SER A 392 -27.81 -2.77 17.68
C SER A 392 -28.17 -1.49 18.44
N LEU A 393 -27.81 -0.32 17.91
CA LEU A 393 -28.25 0.97 18.45
C LEU A 393 -29.78 1.10 18.50
N ALA A 394 -30.48 0.52 17.53
CA ALA A 394 -31.95 0.50 17.51
C ALA A 394 -32.53 -0.31 18.69
N ASP A 395 -31.89 -1.41 19.07
CA ASP A 395 -32.30 -2.23 20.22
C ASP A 395 -32.09 -1.49 21.56
N ILE A 396 -31.05 -0.66 21.64
CA ILE A 396 -30.74 0.17 22.82
C ILE A 396 -31.76 1.32 22.92
N ALA A 397 -32.04 1.99 21.80
CA ALA A 397 -33.02 3.08 21.71
C ALA A 397 -34.45 2.59 21.99
N ALA A 398 -34.83 1.40 21.51
CA ALA A 398 -36.15 0.82 21.77
C ALA A 398 -36.37 0.39 23.23
N LYS A 399 -35.29 0.12 23.98
CA LYS A 399 -35.33 -0.36 25.37
C LYS A 399 -34.97 0.71 26.41
N SER A 400 -34.57 1.90 25.99
CA SER A 400 -34.37 3.06 26.86
C SER A 400 -35.33 4.17 26.47
N PRO A 401 -36.46 4.37 27.16
CA PRO A 401 -37.07 5.68 27.17
C PRO A 401 -36.08 6.61 27.88
N LEU A 402 -35.69 7.70 27.21
CA LEU A 402 -34.94 8.80 27.82
C LEU A 402 -35.70 9.35 29.04
#